data_AF-A0A2L2Z837-F1
#
_entry.id   AF-A0A2L2Z837-F1
#
_cell.length_a   1.000
_cell.length_b   1.000
_cell.length_c   1.000
_cell.angle_alpha   90.00
_cell.angle_beta   90.00
_cell.angle_gamma   90.00
#
_symmetry.space_group_name_H-M   'P 1'
#
loop_
_entity.id
_entity.type
_entity.pdbx_description
1 polymer ?
#
loop_
_entity_poly.entity_id
_entity_poly.type
_entity_poly.pdbx_seq_one_letter_code
_entity_poly.pdbx_strand_id
1 'polypeptide(L)'
;VIFAIKEDLTHAKLYTDAYCDKEQCEKLSDCHESNGKKIRMKGSFCLCCDTCVNILREGEDCVPDIPNMIITSECAEGLQCD
;
A
#
# COMPACT_ATOMS: atom_id res chain seq x y z
N VAL A 1 31.45 3.12 -28.00
CA VAL A 1 31.19 4.08 -26.92
C VAL A 1 29.72 3.97 -26.58
N ILE A 2 29.38 3.22 -25.52
CA ILE A 2 27.99 2.95 -25.15
C ILE A 2 27.54 4.11 -24.25
N PHE A 3 26.54 4.86 -24.70
CA PHE A 3 25.88 5.90 -23.92
C PHE A 3 25.01 5.22 -22.86
N ALA A 4 25.46 5.23 -21.61
CA ALA A 4 24.58 4.93 -20.47
C ALA A 4 23.74 6.17 -20.20
N ILE A 5 22.45 6.06 -20.49
CA ILE A 5 21.43 7.06 -20.19
C ILE A 5 21.43 7.22 -18.65
N LYS A 6 21.68 8.44 -18.16
CA LYS A 6 21.55 8.76 -16.73
C LYS A 6 20.10 8.49 -16.32
N GLU A 7 19.87 7.41 -15.58
CA GLU A 7 18.60 7.20 -14.89
C GLU A 7 18.46 8.25 -13.80
N ASP A 8 17.48 9.13 -13.97
CA ASP A 8 17.01 10.11 -13.01
C ASP A 8 16.55 9.41 -11.72
N LEU A 9 17.48 9.31 -10.77
CA LEU A 9 17.32 8.67 -9.48
C LEU A 9 16.61 9.63 -8.50
N THR A 10 15.39 10.04 -8.86
CA THR A 10 14.52 10.92 -8.03
C THR A 10 13.35 10.18 -7.39
N HIS A 11 13.42 8.83 -7.30
CA HIS A 11 12.38 7.98 -6.73
C HIS A 11 12.90 7.13 -5.55
N ALA A 12 12.10 7.04 -4.48
CA ALA A 12 12.02 5.88 -3.59
C ALA A 12 13.28 5.43 -2.82
N LYS A 13 14.20 6.34 -2.52
CA LYS A 13 15.32 6.05 -1.62
C LYS A 13 15.08 6.73 -0.28
N LEU A 14 14.42 6.08 0.69
CA LEU A 14 14.77 6.28 2.11
C LEU A 14 14.06 5.42 3.17
N TYR A 15 13.42 4.30 2.83
CA TYR A 15 13.10 3.29 3.85
C TYR A 15 14.00 2.09 3.61
N THR A 16 15.21 2.17 4.13
CA THR A 16 16.08 0.99 4.28
C THR A 16 15.36 -0.05 5.12
N ASP A 17 15.58 -1.35 4.89
CA ASP A 17 15.00 -2.43 5.72
C ASP A 17 15.18 -2.15 7.23
N ALA A 18 16.30 -1.52 7.61
CA ALA A 18 16.60 -1.09 8.99
C ALA A 18 15.62 -0.06 9.59
N TYR A 19 14.85 0.67 8.77
CA TYR A 19 13.76 1.54 9.22
C TYR A 19 12.52 0.69 9.52
N CYS A 20 12.15 -0.19 8.59
CA CYS A 20 11.04 -1.12 8.76
C CYS A 20 11.26 -2.10 9.92
N ASP A 21 12.49 -2.52 10.20
CA ASP A 21 12.87 -3.42 11.31
C ASP A 21 12.59 -2.83 12.70
N LYS A 22 12.45 -1.51 12.80
CA LYS A 22 12.11 -0.82 14.06
C LYS A 22 10.62 -0.58 14.21
N GLU A 23 9.86 -0.72 13.13
CA GLU A 23 8.42 -0.49 13.12
C GLU A 23 7.68 -1.74 13.58
N GLN A 24 6.75 -1.55 14.51
CA GLN A 24 5.86 -2.64 14.94
C GLN A 24 4.69 -2.73 13.97
N CYS A 25 4.81 -3.60 12.95
CA CYS A 25 3.71 -3.86 12.04
C CYS A 25 2.50 -4.44 12.78
N GLU A 26 1.30 -4.03 12.37
CA GLU A 26 0.06 -4.52 12.95
C GLU A 26 -0.13 -6.01 12.67
N LYS A 27 -0.71 -6.75 13.64
CA LYS A 27 -1.05 -8.15 13.45
C LYS A 27 -2.30 -8.25 12.57
N LEU A 28 -2.14 -8.83 11.38
CA LEU A 28 -3.22 -9.01 10.40
C LEU A 28 -4.08 -10.26 10.65
N SER A 29 -4.12 -10.77 11.89
CA SER A 29 -4.78 -12.04 12.26
C SER A 29 -6.28 -12.06 11.94
N ASP A 30 -6.93 -10.90 11.94
CA ASP A 30 -8.38 -10.76 11.65
C ASP A 30 -8.64 -10.27 10.21
N CYS A 31 -7.59 -10.27 9.36
CA CYS A 31 -7.68 -9.80 7.99
C CYS A 31 -8.04 -10.92 7.03
N HIS A 32 -9.34 -11.09 6.79
CA HIS A 32 -9.86 -12.13 5.92
C HIS A 32 -10.90 -11.59 4.95
N GLU A 33 -10.88 -12.13 3.73
CA GLU A 33 -11.86 -11.80 2.70
C GLU A 33 -13.28 -12.16 3.13
N SER A 34 -13.44 -13.17 3.98
CA SER A 34 -14.73 -13.54 4.60
C SER A 34 -15.35 -12.40 5.41
N ASN A 35 -14.53 -11.47 5.92
CA ASN A 35 -14.96 -10.32 6.70
C ASN A 35 -14.98 -9.02 5.85
N GLY A 36 -14.88 -9.14 4.52
CA GLY A 36 -14.84 -8.00 3.61
C GLY A 36 -13.51 -7.24 3.64
N LYS A 37 -12.41 -7.90 4.04
CA LYS A 37 -11.08 -7.28 4.13
C LYS A 37 -10.04 -8.06 3.34
N LYS A 38 -8.97 -7.40 2.92
CA LYS A 38 -7.82 -8.08 2.29
C LYS A 38 -6.50 -7.52 2.79
N ILE A 39 -5.46 -8.35 2.69
CA ILE A 39 -4.10 -7.92 3.00
C ILE A 39 -3.55 -7.16 1.79
N ARG A 40 -3.22 -5.89 1.99
CA ARG A 40 -2.49 -5.07 1.03
C ARG A 40 -1.02 -5.09 1.40
N MET A 41 -0.20 -5.67 0.52
CA MET A 41 1.24 -5.69 0.72
C MET A 41 1.80 -4.27 0.67
N LYS A 42 2.65 -3.93 1.65
CA LYS A 42 3.28 -2.60 1.75
C LYS A 42 2.29 -1.44 1.70
N GLY A 43 1.06 -1.62 2.16
CA GLY A 43 0.01 -0.59 2.10
C GLY A 43 0.06 0.45 3.23
N SER A 44 0.94 0.26 4.22
CA SER A 44 1.01 1.11 5.40
C SER A 44 2.46 1.48 5.76
N PHE A 45 2.59 2.48 6.65
CA PHE A 45 3.83 3.05 7.19
C PHE A 45 5.00 2.96 6.22
N CYS A 46 5.13 3.96 5.35
CA CYS A 46 6.33 4.11 4.54
C CYS A 46 6.60 2.90 3.61
N LEU A 47 5.55 2.14 3.26
CA LEU A 47 5.62 0.91 2.48
C LEU A 47 6.41 -0.22 3.16
N CYS A 48 6.54 -0.17 4.49
CA CYS A 48 7.26 -1.15 5.31
C CYS A 48 6.37 -2.33 5.72
N CYS A 49 5.10 -2.06 6.00
CA CYS A 49 4.21 -3.04 6.59
C CYS A 49 3.06 -3.38 5.65
N ASP A 50 2.69 -4.65 5.66
CA ASP A 50 1.41 -5.10 5.15
C ASP A 50 0.29 -4.53 6.02
N THR A 51 -0.86 -4.27 5.42
CA THR A 51 -2.00 -3.71 6.14
C THR A 51 -3.29 -4.37 5.73
N CYS A 52 -4.27 -4.33 6.63
CA CYS A 52 -5.58 -4.86 6.37
C CYS A 52 -6.48 -3.75 5.83
N VAL A 53 -6.93 -3.88 4.59
CA VAL A 53 -7.81 -2.90 3.96
C VAL A 53 -9.20 -3.46 3.81
N ASN A 54 -10.21 -2.59 3.94
CA ASN A 54 -11.59 -2.96 3.63
C ASN A 54 -11.79 -3.00 2.12
N ILE A 55 -12.53 -3.99 1.63
CA ILE A 55 -12.89 -4.09 0.21
C ILE A 55 -14.15 -3.28 -0.02
N LEU A 56 -14.03 -2.20 -0.78
CA LEU A 56 -15.15 -1.32 -1.14
C LEU A 56 -15.88 -1.87 -2.36
N ARG A 57 -17.21 -1.85 -2.30
CA ARG A 57 -18.11 -2.22 -3.39
C ARG A 57 -18.52 -0.98 -4.18
N GLU A 58 -19.13 -1.22 -5.32
CA GLU A 58 -19.69 -0.15 -6.15
C GLU A 58 -20.70 0.69 -5.35
N GLY A 59 -20.54 2.02 -5.41
CA GLY A 59 -21.40 2.98 -4.71
C GLY A 59 -20.99 3.28 -3.26
N GLU A 60 -19.93 2.66 -2.74
CA GLU A 60 -19.33 3.05 -1.45
C GLU A 60 -18.36 4.23 -1.61
N ASP A 61 -18.26 5.05 -0.56
CA ASP A 61 -17.28 6.13 -0.50
C ASP A 61 -15.86 5.56 -0.50
N CYS A 62 -15.05 6.04 -1.44
CA CYS A 62 -13.65 5.67 -1.58
C CYS A 62 -12.76 6.91 -1.47
N VAL A 63 -11.52 6.71 -1.04
CA VAL A 63 -10.49 7.75 -1.03
C VAL A 63 -9.49 7.40 -2.14
N PRO A 64 -9.21 8.33 -3.08
CA PRO A 64 -8.23 8.07 -4.13
C PRO A 64 -6.85 7.81 -3.53
N ASP A 65 -6.06 6.95 -4.18
CA ASP A 65 -4.72 6.56 -3.74
C ASP A 65 -3.78 7.76 -3.85
N ILE A 66 -3.45 8.36 -2.70
CA ILE A 66 -2.51 9.48 -2.60
C ILE A 66 -1.16 8.95 -2.14
N PRO A 67 -0.05 9.31 -2.82
CA PRO A 67 1.29 8.89 -2.41
C PRO A 67 1.55 9.20 -0.93
N ASN A 68 2.08 8.21 -0.20
CA ASN A 68 2.38 8.27 1.24
C ASN A 68 1.17 8.32 2.18
N MET A 69 -0.06 8.11 1.69
CA MET A 69 -1.22 7.89 2.54
C MET A 69 -1.29 6.41 2.95
N ILE A 70 -1.69 6.16 4.20
CA ILE A 70 -2.01 4.80 4.65
C ILE A 70 -3.32 4.40 3.98
N ILE A 71 -3.25 3.35 3.16
CA ILE A 71 -4.43 2.81 2.49
C ILE A 71 -5.19 1.99 3.53
N THR A 72 -6.42 2.41 3.83
CA THR A 72 -7.31 1.70 4.78
C THR A 72 -8.44 0.96 4.07
N SER A 73 -8.70 1.30 2.82
CA SER A 73 -9.77 0.74 2.01
C SER A 73 -9.33 0.68 0.55
N GLU A 74 -9.77 -0.35 -0.17
CA GLU A 74 -9.44 -0.58 -1.57
C GLU A 74 -10.67 -1.07 -2.31
N CYS A 75 -10.87 -0.60 -3.53
CA CYS A 75 -11.98 -1.04 -4.36
C CYS A 75 -11.90 -2.55 -4.65
N ALA A 76 -13.06 -3.19 -4.81
CA ALA A 76 -13.16 -4.56 -5.28
C ALA A 76 -12.51 -4.71 -6.66
N GLU A 77 -12.19 -5.95 -7.03
CA GLU A 77 -11.53 -6.21 -8.31
C GLU A 77 -12.32 -5.63 -9.49
N GLY A 78 -11.63 -4.87 -10.34
CA GLY A 78 -12.24 -4.20 -11.50
C GLY A 78 -12.90 -2.85 -11.21
N LEU A 79 -12.96 -2.42 -9.94
CA LEU A 79 -13.45 -1.09 -9.56
C LEU A 79 -12.29 -0.13 -9.31
N GLN A 80 -12.51 1.15 -9.60
CA GLN A 80 -11.59 2.25 -9.31
C GLN A 80 -12.38 3.38 -8.65
N CYS A 81 -11.68 4.14 -7.80
CA CYS A 81 -12.23 5.36 -7.23
C CYS A 81 -12.14 6.46 -8.29
N ASP A 82 -13.29 7.04 -8.66
CA ASP A 82 -13.42 8.14 -9.63
C ASP A 82 -13.60 9.48 -8.92
#